data_AF-A0A8R1WKH6-F1
#
_entry.id   AF-A0A8R1WKH6-F1
#
_cell.length_a   1.000
_cell.length_b   1.000
_cell.length_c   1.000
_cell.angle_alpha   90.00
_cell.angle_beta   90.00
_cell.angle_gamma   90.00
#
_symmetry.space_group_name_H-M   'P 1'
#
loop_
_entity.id
_entity.type
_entity.pdbx_description
1 polymer ?
#
loop_
_entity_poly.entity_id
_entity_poly.type
_entity_poly.pdbx_seq_one_letter_code
_entity_poly.pdbx_strand_id
1 'polypeptide(L)'
;MNLIKMLHTRTLNLSYNALKNVQKVAFSSNTTNNMDTTYMEIPLYDVEKQQPLEKRKARLHYQSRKRGMLENDLLLSTFAKKYLNGFNEKQTMMYDRLINSPSNDWDIFYWIVEKKPTPKEFDNEIMNLLKKHAKNEDKIALRQPDLH
;
A
#
# COMPACT_ATOMS: atom_id res chain seq x y z
N MET A 1 46.39 42.02 25.64
CA MET A 1 46.02 43.34 26.19
C MET A 1 44.51 43.33 26.42
N ASN A 2 44.09 43.32 27.70
CA ASN A 2 42.77 43.62 28.28
C ASN A 2 41.56 42.75 27.86
N LEU A 3 41.05 41.85 28.71
CA LEU A 3 40.20 41.99 29.93
C LEU A 3 38.68 41.91 29.64
N ILE A 4 38.07 40.79 30.07
CA ILE A 4 36.94 40.71 31.03
C ILE A 4 35.45 40.80 30.58
N LYS A 5 34.69 39.82 31.14
CA LYS A 5 33.24 39.68 31.45
C LYS A 5 32.31 39.17 30.34
N MET A 6 31.85 37.90 30.40
CA MET A 6 30.84 37.34 31.33
C MET A 6 29.46 37.89 31.04
N LEU A 7 28.53 37.04 30.56
CA LEU A 7 27.20 36.85 31.14
C LEU A 7 26.54 35.59 30.56
N HIS A 8 26.22 34.68 31.46
CA HIS A 8 25.34 33.53 31.31
C HIS A 8 23.87 34.03 31.41
N THR A 9 22.91 33.33 30.78
CA THR A 9 21.42 33.27 31.00
C THR A 9 20.66 33.34 29.66
N ARG A 10 20.09 32.24 29.17
CA ARG A 10 18.75 31.65 29.45
C ARG A 10 17.61 32.24 28.60
N THR A 11 17.06 31.37 27.74
CA THR A 11 15.65 31.22 27.30
C THR A 11 15.07 32.36 26.42
N LEU A 12 14.28 32.14 25.36
CA LEU A 12 13.11 31.29 25.18
C LEU A 12 12.88 30.94 23.70
N ASN A 13 12.22 29.80 23.48
CA ASN A 13 11.58 29.37 22.23
C ASN A 13 10.70 30.45 21.59
N LEU A 14 10.92 30.78 20.31
CA LEU A 14 9.88 31.33 19.45
C LEU A 14 9.68 30.46 18.20
N SER A 15 8.66 29.60 18.33
CA SER A 15 7.64 29.28 17.34
C SER A 15 8.03 28.64 16.00
N TYR A 16 7.50 27.42 15.84
CA TYR A 16 7.55 26.43 14.77
C TYR A 16 6.98 26.88 13.40
N ASN A 17 6.97 28.18 13.09
CA ASN A 17 6.12 28.74 12.03
C ASN A 17 6.86 29.29 10.80
N ALA A 18 8.16 28.99 10.63
CA ALA A 18 8.97 29.66 9.60
C ALA A 18 9.06 28.95 8.23
N LEU A 19 8.38 27.83 7.96
CA LEU A 19 8.56 27.06 6.70
C LEU A 19 7.29 26.82 5.87
N LYS A 20 6.22 27.62 6.04
CA LYS A 20 4.97 27.50 5.27
C LYS A 20 4.78 28.53 4.15
N ASN A 21 5.84 29.05 3.52
CA ASN A 21 5.67 30.11 2.51
C ASN A 21 6.51 29.91 1.23
N VAL A 22 6.05 29.03 0.33
CA VAL A 22 6.25 29.04 -1.14
C VAL A 22 5.08 28.18 -1.68
N GLN A 23 4.07 28.60 -2.44
CA GLN A 23 3.80 29.72 -3.34
C GLN A 23 2.27 29.96 -3.36
N LYS A 24 1.83 31.22 -3.32
CA LYS A 24 0.47 31.64 -3.67
C LYS A 24 0.36 31.69 -5.19
N VAL A 25 -0.46 30.83 -5.79
CA VAL A 25 -1.06 31.09 -7.09
C VAL A 25 -2.50 31.48 -6.81
N ALA A 26 -2.82 32.76 -7.03
CA ALA A 26 -4.12 33.33 -6.73
C ALA A 26 -5.15 32.90 -7.79
N PHE A 27 -6.09 32.04 -7.39
CA PHE A 27 -7.40 31.97 -8.03
C PHE A 27 -8.40 32.68 -7.13
N SER A 28 -8.87 33.84 -7.58
CA SER A 28 -9.86 34.64 -6.87
C SER A 28 -11.21 33.94 -6.90
N SER A 29 -11.63 33.37 -5.78
CA SER A 29 -13.04 33.16 -5.46
C SER A 29 -13.24 33.46 -3.98
N ASN A 30 -14.06 34.48 -3.69
CA ASN A 30 -14.42 34.88 -2.33
C ASN A 30 -15.49 33.93 -1.79
N THR A 31 -15.09 32.69 -1.51
CA THR A 31 -15.99 31.70 -0.93
C THR A 31 -15.23 30.95 0.15
N THR A 32 -15.36 31.42 1.40
CA THR A 32 -15.07 30.61 2.58
C THR A 32 -16.17 29.57 2.75
N ASN A 33 -16.33 28.68 1.78
CA ASN A 33 -17.03 27.43 2.03
C ASN A 33 -16.00 26.55 2.75
N ASN A 34 -16.29 26.22 4.01
CA ASN A 34 -15.80 24.96 4.59
C ASN A 34 -16.26 23.86 3.62
N MET A 35 -15.42 23.53 2.65
CA MET A 35 -15.70 22.44 1.73
C MET A 35 -15.67 21.18 2.58
N ASP A 36 -16.85 20.60 2.79
CA ASP A 36 -17.02 19.33 3.46
C ASP A 36 -16.29 18.24 2.65
N THR A 37 -15.03 17.99 2.98
CA THR A 37 -14.22 16.95 2.32
C THR A 37 -14.64 15.54 2.72
N THR A 38 -15.64 15.38 3.58
CA THR A 38 -16.22 14.08 3.97
C THR A 38 -16.65 13.25 2.75
N TYR A 39 -16.96 13.92 1.63
CA TYR A 39 -17.32 13.27 0.36
C TYR A 39 -16.16 12.58 -0.40
N MET A 40 -14.91 12.68 0.06
CA MET A 40 -13.73 12.13 -0.65
C MET A 40 -13.11 10.87 0.01
N GLU A 41 -13.74 10.29 1.02
CA GLU A 41 -13.21 9.07 1.65
C GLU A 41 -13.55 7.82 0.81
N ILE A 42 -12.50 7.11 0.37
CA ILE A 42 -12.65 5.83 -0.33
C ILE A 42 -13.23 4.81 0.68
N PRO A 43 -14.29 4.06 0.32
CA PRO A 43 -14.87 3.08 1.24
C PRO A 43 -13.83 2.04 1.65
N LEU A 44 -13.81 1.72 2.94
CA LEU A 44 -12.94 0.68 3.48
C LEU A 44 -13.38 -0.69 2.97
N TYR A 45 -12.41 -1.46 2.47
CA TYR A 45 -12.65 -2.82 2.04
C TYR A 45 -12.88 -3.74 3.25
N ASP A 46 -14.04 -4.41 3.28
CA ASP A 46 -14.40 -5.37 4.33
C ASP A 46 -13.75 -6.75 4.06
N VAL A 47 -12.54 -6.93 4.60
CA VAL A 47 -11.80 -8.20 4.57
C VAL A 47 -12.51 -9.29 5.38
N GLU A 48 -13.20 -8.91 6.45
CA GLU A 48 -13.80 -9.82 7.43
C GLU A 48 -15.19 -10.33 7.00
N LYS A 49 -15.68 -9.86 5.84
CA LYS A 49 -16.94 -10.29 5.25
C LYS A 49 -17.06 -11.82 5.24
N GLN A 50 -18.05 -12.32 5.99
CA GLN A 50 -18.33 -13.74 6.13
C GLN A 50 -18.72 -14.35 4.79
N GLN A 51 -18.02 -15.43 4.43
CA GLN A 51 -18.27 -16.22 3.23
C GLN A 51 -17.54 -17.57 3.35
N PRO A 52 -18.01 -18.63 2.66
CA PRO A 52 -17.29 -19.91 2.62
C PRO A 52 -15.87 -19.75 2.06
N LEU A 53 -14.92 -20.55 2.57
CA LEU A 53 -13.50 -20.49 2.16
C LEU A 53 -13.33 -20.58 0.64
N GLU A 54 -14.00 -21.54 0.00
CA GLU A 54 -13.93 -21.74 -1.45
C GLU A 54 -14.50 -20.54 -2.22
N LYS A 55 -15.54 -19.88 -1.71
CA LYS A 55 -16.08 -18.65 -2.29
C LYS A 55 -15.09 -17.50 -2.19
N ARG A 56 -14.39 -17.37 -1.05
CA ARG A 56 -13.31 -16.38 -0.87
C ARG A 56 -12.17 -16.64 -1.85
N LYS A 57 -11.69 -17.88 -1.96
CA LYS A 57 -10.63 -18.27 -2.91
C LYS A 57 -11.03 -17.99 -4.37
N ALA A 58 -12.24 -18.35 -4.77
CA ALA A 58 -12.74 -18.07 -6.12
C ALA A 58 -12.78 -16.55 -6.43
N ARG A 59 -13.26 -15.74 -5.47
CA ARG A 59 -13.23 -14.28 -5.58
C ARG A 59 -11.79 -13.75 -5.69
N LEU A 60 -10.88 -14.26 -4.88
CA LEU A 60 -9.48 -13.83 -4.88
C LEU A 60 -8.79 -14.21 -6.18
N HIS A 61 -9.01 -15.41 -6.72
CA HIS A 61 -8.55 -15.79 -8.06
C HIS A 61 -8.99 -14.79 -9.13
N TYR A 62 -10.24 -14.34 -9.09
CA TYR A 62 -10.75 -13.33 -10.01
C TYR A 62 -10.04 -11.98 -9.81
N GLN A 63 -9.96 -11.49 -8.57
CA GLN A 63 -9.36 -10.19 -8.24
C GLN A 63 -7.86 -10.12 -8.55
N SER A 64 -7.13 -11.24 -8.42
CA SER A 64 -5.72 -11.34 -8.79
C SER A 64 -5.47 -11.23 -10.30
N ARG A 65 -6.52 -11.40 -11.13
CA ARG A 65 -6.45 -11.33 -12.60
C ARG A 65 -6.99 -10.01 -13.17
N LYS A 66 -7.49 -9.12 -12.31
CA LYS A 66 -8.24 -7.91 -12.70
C LYS A 66 -7.72 -6.70 -11.94
N ARG A 67 -6.45 -6.36 -12.18
CA ARG A 67 -5.73 -5.22 -11.61
C ARG A 67 -5.69 -4.05 -12.58
N GLY A 68 -5.31 -2.88 -12.08
CA GLY A 68 -5.17 -1.69 -12.91
C GLY A 68 -3.90 -1.67 -13.78
N MET A 69 -2.96 -2.60 -13.56
CA MET A 69 -1.67 -2.66 -14.25
C MET A 69 -1.28 -4.09 -14.63
N LEU A 70 -0.64 -4.25 -15.79
CA LEU A 70 -0.25 -5.54 -16.33
C LEU A 70 0.75 -6.27 -15.44
N GLU A 71 1.66 -5.53 -14.79
CA GLU A 71 2.67 -6.07 -13.90
C GLU A 71 2.04 -6.86 -12.75
N ASN A 72 1.05 -6.26 -12.07
CA ASN A 72 0.32 -6.93 -11.00
C ASN A 72 -0.56 -8.05 -11.53
N ASP A 73 -1.20 -7.89 -12.70
CA ASP A 73 -2.01 -8.96 -13.30
C ASP A 73 -1.17 -10.22 -13.54
N LEU A 74 -0.01 -10.10 -14.16
CA LEU A 74 0.86 -11.25 -14.45
C LEU A 74 1.40 -11.88 -13.17
N LEU A 75 1.84 -11.05 -12.23
CA LEU A 75 2.44 -11.50 -10.98
C LEU A 75 1.42 -12.19 -10.06
N LEU A 76 0.28 -11.54 -9.82
CA LEU A 76 -0.74 -12.02 -8.89
C LEU A 76 -1.53 -13.18 -9.49
N SER A 77 -1.82 -13.19 -10.79
CA SER A 77 -2.54 -14.31 -11.41
C SER A 77 -1.73 -15.61 -11.39
N THR A 78 -0.43 -15.55 -11.69
CA THR A 78 0.45 -16.72 -11.64
C THR A 78 0.70 -17.17 -10.20
N PHE A 79 0.83 -16.23 -9.24
CA PHE A 79 0.92 -16.54 -7.82
C PHE A 79 -0.36 -17.25 -7.31
N ALA A 80 -1.54 -16.69 -7.61
CA ALA A 80 -2.81 -17.24 -7.18
C ALA A 80 -3.02 -18.66 -7.74
N LYS A 81 -2.74 -18.88 -9.04
CA LYS A 81 -2.82 -20.21 -9.65
C LYS A 81 -1.92 -21.23 -8.96
N LYS A 82 -0.72 -20.83 -8.52
CA LYS A 82 0.26 -21.73 -7.89
C LYS A 82 -0.05 -22.02 -6.42
N TYR A 83 -0.48 -21.02 -5.63
CA TYR A 83 -0.50 -21.14 -4.17
C TYR A 83 -1.89 -21.06 -3.54
N LEU A 84 -2.83 -20.30 -4.11
CA LEU A 84 -4.08 -19.94 -3.43
C LEU A 84 -4.97 -21.15 -3.08
N ASN A 85 -4.96 -22.20 -3.92
CA ASN A 85 -5.73 -23.41 -3.66
C ASN A 85 -5.27 -24.12 -2.38
N GLY A 86 -3.96 -24.08 -2.08
CA GLY A 86 -3.35 -24.70 -0.90
C GLY A 86 -3.45 -23.86 0.38
N PHE A 87 -3.92 -22.62 0.31
CA PHE A 87 -4.04 -21.78 1.50
C PHE A 87 -5.13 -22.25 2.44
N ASN A 88 -4.82 -22.22 3.74
CA ASN A 88 -5.83 -22.31 4.79
C ASN A 88 -6.59 -20.97 4.94
N GLU A 89 -7.56 -20.92 5.84
CA GLU A 89 -8.39 -19.72 6.04
C GLU A 89 -7.59 -18.48 6.43
N LYS A 90 -6.65 -18.60 7.39
CA LYS A 90 -5.81 -17.49 7.85
C LYS A 90 -4.92 -16.95 6.71
N GLN A 91 -4.30 -17.85 5.95
CA GLN A 91 -3.48 -17.51 4.79
C GLN A 91 -4.31 -16.83 3.69
N THR A 92 -5.52 -17.33 3.46
CA THR A 92 -6.45 -16.74 2.49
C THR A 92 -6.83 -15.32 2.91
N MET A 93 -7.06 -15.07 4.21
CA MET A 93 -7.33 -13.73 4.73
C MET A 93 -6.12 -12.79 4.66
N MET A 94 -4.91 -13.29 4.94
CA MET A 94 -3.67 -12.53 4.74
C MET A 94 -3.50 -12.08 3.29
N TYR A 95 -3.77 -12.99 2.34
CA TYR A 95 -3.72 -12.69 0.92
C TYR A 95 -4.82 -11.70 0.50
N ASP A 96 -6.05 -11.89 0.97
CA ASP A 96 -7.19 -10.99 0.71
C ASP A 96 -6.89 -9.56 1.16
N ARG A 97 -6.38 -9.43 2.39
CA ARG A 97 -5.97 -8.14 2.94
C ARG A 97 -4.89 -7.50 2.08
N LEU A 98 -3.87 -8.26 1.70
CA LEU A 98 -2.73 -7.78 0.90
C LEU A 98 -3.15 -7.18 -0.45
N ILE A 99 -4.05 -7.84 -1.19
CA ILE A 99 -4.38 -7.40 -2.56
C ILE A 99 -5.53 -6.38 -2.63
N ASN A 100 -6.36 -6.27 -1.59
CA ASN A 100 -7.58 -5.45 -1.61
C ASN A 100 -7.59 -4.29 -0.62
N SER A 101 -6.74 -4.29 0.42
CA SER A 101 -6.70 -3.17 1.39
C SER A 101 -5.92 -1.95 0.90
N PRO A 102 -4.78 -2.09 0.19
CA PRO A 102 -4.08 -0.93 -0.36
C PRO A 102 -4.89 -0.23 -1.44
N SER A 103 -5.02 1.10 -1.35
CA SER A 103 -5.76 1.90 -2.34
C SER A 103 -5.04 2.03 -3.69
N ASN A 104 -3.73 1.76 -3.74
CA ASN A 104 -2.90 1.94 -4.93
C ASN A 104 -2.18 0.65 -5.32
N ASP A 105 -2.43 0.18 -6.54
CA ASP A 105 -1.79 -1.00 -7.12
C ASP A 105 -0.24 -0.91 -7.15
N TRP A 106 0.31 0.28 -7.33
CA TRP A 106 1.77 0.49 -7.37
C TRP A 106 2.45 0.17 -6.04
N ASP A 107 1.76 0.41 -4.92
CA ASP A 107 2.36 0.14 -3.61
C ASP A 107 2.55 -1.35 -3.39
N ILE A 108 1.57 -2.18 -3.79
CA ILE A 108 1.69 -3.63 -3.79
C ILE A 108 2.89 -4.06 -4.64
N PHE A 109 2.99 -3.56 -5.87
CA PHE A 109 4.12 -3.90 -6.76
C PHE A 109 5.46 -3.55 -6.12
N TYR A 110 5.60 -2.33 -5.56
CA TYR A 110 6.85 -1.88 -4.95
C TYR A 110 7.25 -2.64 -3.70
N TRP A 111 6.31 -3.13 -2.91
CA TRP A 111 6.62 -4.01 -1.78
C TRP A 111 7.13 -5.37 -2.25
N ILE A 112 6.53 -5.90 -3.32
CA ILE A 112 6.90 -7.22 -3.84
C ILE A 112 8.28 -7.22 -4.49
N VAL A 113 8.61 -6.18 -5.26
CA VAL A 113 9.96 -6.03 -5.86
C VAL A 113 10.97 -5.41 -4.89
N GLU A 114 10.60 -5.27 -3.61
CA GLU A 114 11.46 -4.77 -2.54
C GLU A 114 12.01 -3.35 -2.79
N LYS A 115 11.33 -2.56 -3.64
CA LYS A 115 11.66 -1.14 -3.91
C LYS A 115 11.22 -0.21 -2.77
N LYS A 116 10.17 -0.61 -2.04
CA LYS A 116 9.71 0.05 -0.80
C LYS A 116 9.62 -0.99 0.31
N PRO A 117 9.83 -0.61 1.59
CA PRO A 117 9.63 -1.52 2.71
C PRO A 117 8.16 -1.96 2.77
N THR A 118 7.95 -3.22 3.12
CA THR A 118 6.61 -3.77 3.36
C THR A 118 6.07 -3.19 4.67
N PRO A 119 4.85 -2.62 4.69
CA PRO A 119 4.19 -2.22 5.93
C PRO A 119 3.96 -3.42 6.87
N LYS A 120 4.01 -3.19 8.18
CA LYS A 120 3.99 -4.25 9.20
C LYS A 120 2.74 -5.15 9.11
N GLU A 121 1.61 -4.59 8.71
CA GLU A 121 0.35 -5.29 8.51
C GLU A 121 0.38 -6.29 7.34
N PHE A 122 1.29 -6.11 6.38
CA PHE A 122 1.49 -6.97 5.22
C PHE A 122 2.77 -7.81 5.32
N ASP A 123 3.62 -7.56 6.32
CA ASP A 123 4.87 -8.27 6.54
C ASP A 123 4.62 -9.64 7.20
N ASN A 124 4.22 -10.60 6.38
CA ASN A 124 3.84 -11.96 6.80
C ASN A 124 4.29 -13.01 5.77
N GLU A 125 3.98 -14.28 6.06
CA GLU A 125 4.38 -15.42 5.22
C GLU A 125 3.90 -15.32 3.76
N ILE A 126 2.74 -14.70 3.51
CA ILE A 126 2.20 -14.54 2.16
C ILE A 126 3.00 -13.52 1.37
N MET A 127 3.38 -12.40 1.99
CA MET A 127 4.27 -11.44 1.34
C MET A 127 5.64 -12.05 1.04
N ASN A 128 6.21 -12.82 1.98
CA ASN A 128 7.49 -13.50 1.76
C ASN A 128 7.41 -14.47 0.59
N LEU A 129 6.32 -15.23 0.49
CA LEU A 129 6.07 -16.15 -0.62
C LEU A 129 5.91 -15.40 -1.95
N LEU A 130 5.24 -14.25 -1.93
CA LEU A 130 5.00 -13.42 -3.10
C LEU A 130 6.28 -12.74 -3.61
N LYS A 131 7.13 -12.21 -2.72
CA LYS A 131 8.48 -11.73 -3.04
C LYS A 131 9.33 -12.83 -3.68
N LYS A 132 9.30 -14.05 -3.11
CA LYS A 132 10.01 -15.20 -3.68
C LYS A 132 9.49 -15.53 -5.08
N HIS A 133 8.17 -15.54 -5.28
CA HIS A 133 7.55 -15.77 -6.59
C HIS A 133 7.98 -14.72 -7.62
N ALA A 134 8.05 -13.45 -7.22
CA ALA A 134 8.43 -12.34 -8.08
C ALA A 134 9.88 -12.41 -8.59
N LYS A 135 10.79 -13.03 -7.82
CA LYS A 135 12.18 -13.24 -8.25
C LYS A 135 12.29 -14.15 -9.48
N ASN A 136 11.27 -14.98 -9.73
CA ASN A 136 11.16 -15.82 -10.92
C ASN A 136 12.48 -16.56 -11.24
N GLU A 137 12.98 -17.32 -10.26
CA GLU A 137 14.30 -17.98 -10.34
C GLU A 137 14.43 -18.92 -11.54
N ASP A 138 13.31 -19.51 -11.98
CA ASP A 138 13.21 -20.37 -13.17
C ASP A 138 13.32 -19.59 -14.50
N LYS A 139 13.25 -18.25 -14.45
CA LYS A 139 13.34 -17.31 -15.58
C LYS A 139 12.33 -17.60 -16.69
N ILE A 140 11.13 -18.04 -16.31
CA ILE A 140 10.05 -18.34 -17.25
C ILE A 140 9.28 -17.05 -17.55
N ALA A 141 8.90 -16.83 -18.81
CA ALA A 141 8.06 -15.70 -19.17
C ALA A 141 6.68 -15.82 -18.48
N LEU A 142 6.33 -14.85 -17.63
CA LEU A 142 5.04 -14.82 -16.95
C LEU A 142 3.93 -14.53 -17.98
N ARG A 143 2.92 -15.38 -17.99
CA ARG A 143 1.68 -15.20 -18.75
C ARG A 143 0.50 -15.47 -17.84
N GLN A 144 -0.59 -14.75 -18.06
CA GLN A 144 -1.81 -15.00 -17.31
C GLN A 144 -2.28 -16.45 -17.60
N PRO A 145 -2.50 -17.28 -16.57
CA PRO A 145 -2.89 -18.67 -16.74
C PRO A 145 -4.34 -18.80 -17.19
N ASP A 146 -4.65 -19.90 -17.88
CA ASP A 146 -6.00 -20.23 -18.31
C ASP A 146 -6.95 -20.55 -17.14
N LEU A 147 -8.24 -20.38 -17.38
CA LEU A 147 -9.34 -20.78 -16.50
C LEU A 147 -9.73 -22.22 -16.85
N HIS A 148 -9.05 -23.20 -16.23
CA HIS A 148 -9.44 -24.62 -16.26
C HIS A 148 -9.71 -25.07 -14.84
#